data_AF-A0A1S7PEZ7-F1
#
_entry.id   AF-A0A1S7PEZ7-F1
#
_cell.length_a   1.000
_cell.length_b   1.000
_cell.length_c   1.000
_cell.angle_alpha   90.00
_cell.angle_beta   90.00
_cell.angle_gamma   90.00
#
_symmetry.space_group_name_H-M   'P 1'
#
loop_
_entity.id
_entity.type
_entity.pdbx_description
1 polymer ?
#
loop_
_entity_poly.entity_id
_entity_poly.type
_entity_poly.pdbx_seq_one_letter_code
_entity_poly.pdbx_strand_id
1 'polypeptide(L)'
;MTDRIPCINPNCRRTAAQDKHPGSSWIICGKCWKALPDRTRKRWKQLNARWRKVERTMRKRNTGPVVWNRVVDRLEGAWDRLNHDITHYFTASEQPVGLEDFMKENGLG
;
A
#
# COMPACT_ATOMS: atom_id res chain seq x y z
N MET A 1 -17.74 -15.02 11.60
CA MET A 1 -16.63 -14.96 10.61
C MET A 1 -15.80 -13.75 10.98
N THR A 2 -14.48 -13.82 10.89
CA THR A 2 -13.58 -12.80 11.44
C THR A 2 -13.74 -11.47 10.70
N ASP A 3 -14.58 -10.57 11.21
CA ASP A 3 -14.88 -9.21 10.70
C ASP A 3 -13.70 -8.24 10.83
N ARG A 4 -12.47 -8.77 10.77
CA ARG A 4 -11.24 -8.08 11.13
C ARG A 4 -10.25 -8.27 10.00
N ILE A 5 -9.75 -7.17 9.46
CA ILE A 5 -8.72 -7.17 8.41
C ILE A 5 -7.34 -6.99 9.02
N PRO A 6 -6.34 -7.78 8.58
CA PRO A 6 -4.99 -7.74 9.14
C PRO A 6 -4.18 -6.55 8.64
N CYS A 7 -3.12 -6.24 9.38
CA CYS A 7 -2.07 -5.36 8.91
C CYS A 7 -1.28 -6.03 7.77
N ILE A 8 -0.89 -5.27 6.75
CA ILE A 8 -0.11 -5.74 5.59
C ILE A 8 1.25 -6.33 5.98
N ASN A 9 1.78 -5.93 7.13
CA ASN A 9 2.97 -6.55 7.69
C ASN A 9 2.58 -7.91 8.32
N PRO A 10 3.04 -9.05 7.78
CA PRO A 10 2.67 -10.38 8.28
C PRO A 10 3.13 -10.62 9.72
N ASN A 11 4.21 -9.94 10.15
CA ASN A 11 4.71 -9.99 11.52
C ASN A 11 3.93 -9.06 12.48
N CYS A 12 2.94 -8.32 11.99
CA CYS A 12 2.13 -7.41 12.79
C CYS A 12 0.75 -8.01 13.10
N ARG A 13 0.44 -8.20 14.38
CA ARG A 13 -0.85 -8.71 14.86
C ARG A 13 -1.96 -7.66 14.96
N ARG A 14 -1.75 -6.44 14.45
CA ARG A 14 -2.79 -5.40 14.46
C ARG A 14 -3.81 -5.68 13.39
N THR A 15 -5.06 -5.43 13.72
CA THR A 15 -6.21 -5.63 12.84
C THR A 15 -7.15 -4.44 12.99
N ALA A 16 -7.93 -4.16 11.94
CA ALA A 16 -9.03 -3.20 11.97
C ALA A 16 -10.36 -3.90 11.68
N ALA A 17 -11.47 -3.30 12.08
CA ALA A 17 -12.79 -3.84 11.76
C ALA A 17 -13.11 -3.61 10.27
N GLN A 18 -13.68 -4.62 9.62
CA GLN A 18 -13.97 -4.62 8.17
C GLN A 18 -15.01 -3.55 7.79
N ASP A 19 -15.96 -3.27 8.68
CA ASP A 19 -17.01 -2.24 8.53
C ASP A 19 -16.44 -0.84 8.29
N LYS A 20 -15.30 -0.50 8.91
CA LYS A 20 -14.60 0.78 8.73
C LYS A 20 -13.78 0.84 7.45
N HIS A 21 -13.54 -0.30 6.82
CA HIS A 21 -12.67 -0.46 5.65
C HIS A 21 -13.29 -1.45 4.65
N PRO A 22 -14.49 -1.14 4.13
CA PRO A 22 -15.20 -2.05 3.23
C PRO A 22 -14.37 -2.31 1.96
N GLY A 23 -14.37 -3.56 1.49
CA GLY A 23 -13.64 -3.98 0.29
C GLY A 23 -12.11 -4.01 0.41
N SER A 24 -11.56 -3.67 1.57
CA SER A 24 -10.11 -3.80 1.83
C SER A 24 -9.81 -5.20 2.37
N SER A 25 -8.77 -5.85 1.84
CA SER A 25 -8.27 -7.14 2.34
C SER A 25 -7.19 -6.99 3.41
N TRP A 26 -6.58 -5.79 3.52
CA TRP A 26 -5.55 -5.46 4.48
C TRP A 26 -5.57 -3.97 4.84
N ILE A 27 -4.91 -3.62 5.95
CA ILE A 27 -4.61 -2.23 6.34
C ILE A 27 -3.12 -2.03 6.58
N ILE A 28 -2.65 -0.79 6.61
CA ILE A 28 -1.35 -0.48 7.20
C ILE A 28 -1.54 0.23 8.54
N CYS A 29 -1.19 -0.45 9.63
CA CYS A 29 -1.35 0.15 10.95
C CYS A 29 -0.37 1.31 11.18
N GLY A 30 -0.66 2.20 12.13
CA GLY A 30 0.18 3.38 12.39
C GLY A 30 1.65 3.08 12.76
N LYS A 31 1.93 1.93 13.40
CA LYS A 31 3.33 1.51 13.67
C LYS A 31 4.05 1.12 12.38
N CYS A 32 3.44 0.26 11.57
CA CYS A 32 4.02 -0.18 10.30
C CYS A 32 4.14 0.99 9.31
N TRP A 33 3.17 1.90 9.31
CA TRP A 33 3.26 3.16 8.56
C TRP A 33 4.50 3.96 8.93
N LYS A 34 4.81 4.10 10.23
CA LYS A 34 6.00 4.83 10.71
C LYS A 34 7.31 4.10 10.42
N ALA A 35 7.28 2.77 10.26
CA ALA A 35 8.44 1.96 9.91
C ALA A 35 8.85 2.09 8.42
N LEU A 36 7.93 2.51 7.55
CA LEU A 36 8.23 2.72 6.14
C LEU A 36 9.34 3.77 5.92
N PRO A 37 10.17 3.60 4.88
CA PRO A 37 11.16 4.60 4.50
C PRO A 37 10.56 6.01 4.34
N ASP A 38 11.30 7.02 4.76
CA ASP A 38 10.89 8.43 4.67
C ASP A 38 10.46 8.84 3.26
N ARG A 39 11.17 8.34 2.24
CA ARG A 39 10.85 8.59 0.84
C ARG A 39 9.44 8.12 0.48
N THR A 40 9.02 6.96 0.99
CA THR A 40 7.70 6.35 0.74
C THR A 40 6.61 7.19 1.40
N ARG A 41 6.81 7.60 2.66
CA ARG A 41 5.87 8.46 3.39
C ARG A 41 5.75 9.85 2.74
N LYS A 42 6.87 10.44 2.29
CA LYS A 42 6.88 11.71 1.54
C LYS A 42 6.13 11.58 0.21
N ARG A 43 6.35 10.48 -0.52
CA ARG A 43 5.66 10.21 -1.79
C ARG A 43 4.15 10.12 -1.61
N TRP A 44 3.69 9.41 -0.58
CA TRP A 44 2.26 9.35 -0.23
C TRP A 44 1.66 10.73 0.01
N LYS A 45 2.34 11.58 0.80
CA LYS A 45 1.87 12.96 1.05
C LYS A 45 1.77 13.77 -0.24
N GLN A 46 2.75 13.65 -1.13
CA GLN A 46 2.75 14.32 -2.42
C GLN A 46 1.61 13.85 -3.33
N LEU A 47 1.37 12.53 -3.43
CA LEU A 47 0.27 11.99 -4.23
C LEU A 47 -1.08 12.42 -3.69
N ASN A 48 -1.28 12.38 -2.37
CA ASN A 48 -2.51 12.89 -1.75
C ASN A 48 -2.75 14.38 -2.00
N ALA A 49 -1.71 15.20 -1.92
CA ALA A 49 -1.83 16.62 -2.22
C ALA A 49 -2.23 16.85 -3.70
N ARG A 50 -1.66 16.08 -4.62
CA ARG A 50 -1.99 16.15 -6.05
C ARG A 50 -3.42 15.67 -6.32
N TRP A 51 -3.82 14.55 -5.73
CA TRP A 51 -5.17 14.01 -5.86
C TRP A 51 -6.23 15.02 -5.41
N ARG A 52 -6.08 15.56 -4.19
CA ARG A 52 -6.97 16.60 -3.66
C ARG A 52 -7.04 17.85 -4.54
N LYS A 53 -5.91 18.23 -5.16
CA LYS A 53 -5.88 19.36 -6.10
C LYS A 53 -6.68 19.06 -7.37
N VAL A 54 -6.53 17.85 -7.92
CA VAL A 54 -7.30 17.40 -9.09
C VAL A 54 -8.79 17.36 -8.77
N GLU A 55 -9.19 16.68 -7.69
CA GLU A 55 -10.57 16.59 -7.23
C GLU A 55 -11.22 17.97 -7.05
N ARG A 56 -10.52 18.90 -6.38
CA ARG A 56 -10.99 20.29 -6.21
C ARG A 56 -11.16 21.00 -7.56
N THR A 57 -10.25 20.78 -8.49
CA THR A 57 -10.29 21.42 -9.81
C THR A 57 -11.41 20.85 -10.68
N MET A 58 -11.61 19.53 -10.65
CA MET A 58 -12.72 18.84 -11.31
C MET A 58 -14.05 19.41 -10.82
N ARG A 59 -14.24 19.46 -9.49
CA ARG A 59 -15.44 20.02 -8.87
C ARG A 59 -15.68 21.48 -9.25
N LYS A 60 -14.61 22.30 -9.33
CA LYS A 60 -14.73 23.73 -9.68
C LYS A 60 -15.08 23.96 -11.15
N ARG A 61 -14.48 23.18 -12.07
CA ARG A 61 -14.62 23.42 -13.51
C ARG A 61 -15.92 22.86 -14.10
N ASN A 62 -16.61 21.95 -13.39
CA ASN A 62 -17.82 21.29 -13.87
C ASN A 62 -17.66 20.70 -15.30
N THR A 63 -16.43 20.28 -15.65
CA THR A 63 -16.14 19.68 -16.95
C THR A 63 -16.39 18.18 -16.87
N GLY A 64 -16.90 17.60 -17.97
CA GLY A 64 -17.21 16.18 -18.04
C GLY A 64 -16.01 15.28 -17.71
N PRO A 65 -16.25 14.07 -17.17
CA PRO A 65 -15.22 13.18 -16.64
C PRO A 65 -14.10 12.87 -17.63
N VAL A 66 -14.43 12.75 -18.93
CA VAL A 66 -13.48 12.42 -20.02
C VAL A 66 -12.29 13.37 -20.09
N VAL A 67 -12.47 14.65 -19.77
CA VAL A 67 -11.40 15.66 -19.79
C VAL A 67 -10.27 15.33 -18.80
N TRP A 68 -10.59 14.59 -17.74
CA TRP A 68 -9.68 14.31 -16.64
C TRP A 68 -9.07 12.91 -16.68
N ASN A 69 -9.57 12.01 -17.53
CA ASN A 69 -9.13 10.61 -17.60
C ASN A 69 -7.60 10.49 -17.59
N ARG A 70 -6.90 11.12 -18.54
CA ARG A 70 -5.43 11.05 -18.61
C ARG A 70 -4.72 11.51 -17.32
N VAL A 71 -5.29 12.49 -16.60
CA VAL A 71 -4.71 12.98 -15.34
C VAL A 71 -4.99 12.00 -14.20
N VAL A 72 -6.22 11.48 -14.14
CA VAL A 72 -6.66 10.49 -13.16
C VAL A 72 -5.88 9.19 -13.35
N ASP A 73 -5.82 8.64 -14.56
CA ASP A 73 -5.09 7.42 -14.91
C ASP A 73 -3.61 7.51 -14.49
N ARG A 74 -2.99 8.68 -14.72
CA ARG A 74 -1.59 8.90 -14.34
C ARG A 74 -1.39 8.95 -12.82
N LEU A 75 -2.37 9.46 -12.08
CA LEU A 75 -2.35 9.47 -10.63
C LEU A 75 -2.62 8.07 -10.06
N GLU A 76 -3.58 7.35 -10.61
CA GLU A 76 -3.87 5.95 -10.26
C GLU A 76 -2.64 5.07 -10.47
N GLY A 77 -2.02 5.10 -11.66
CA GLY A 77 -0.77 4.36 -11.88
C GLY A 77 0.41 4.84 -11.03
N ALA A 78 0.34 6.02 -10.41
CA ALA A 78 1.33 6.44 -9.42
C ALA A 78 1.01 5.93 -8.00
N TRP A 79 -0.28 5.78 -7.68
CA TRP A 79 -0.76 5.12 -6.47
C TRP A 79 -0.46 3.63 -6.49
N ASP A 80 -0.70 2.94 -7.62
CA ASP A 80 -0.43 1.51 -7.76
C ASP A 80 1.04 1.18 -7.52
N ARG A 81 1.95 1.97 -8.10
CA ARG A 81 3.39 1.84 -7.86
C ARG A 81 3.74 2.03 -6.39
N LEU A 82 3.17 3.04 -5.73
CA LEU A 82 3.41 3.26 -4.31
C LEU A 82 2.88 2.11 -3.45
N ASN A 83 1.69 1.59 -3.77
CA ASN A 83 1.10 0.46 -3.08
C ASN A 83 1.92 -0.81 -3.28
N HIS A 84 2.43 -1.05 -4.48
CA HIS A 84 3.36 -2.14 -4.78
C HIS A 84 4.64 -2.01 -3.94
N ASP A 85 5.27 -0.84 -3.90
CA ASP A 85 6.47 -0.60 -3.09
C ASP A 85 6.23 -0.84 -1.59
N ILE A 86 5.08 -0.39 -1.07
CA ILE A 86 4.68 -0.60 0.34
C ILE A 86 4.46 -2.09 0.62
N THR A 87 3.78 -2.80 -0.29
CA THR A 87 3.51 -4.23 -0.16
C THR A 87 4.82 -5.00 -0.16
N HIS A 88 5.63 -4.80 -1.19
CA HIS A 88 6.94 -5.42 -1.34
C HIS A 88 7.83 -5.17 -0.11
N TYR A 89 7.84 -3.96 0.45
CA TYR A 89 8.61 -3.68 1.67
C TYR A 89 8.28 -4.59 2.86
N PHE A 90 7.02 -5.02 2.99
CA PHE A 90 6.58 -5.88 4.10
C PHE A 90 6.55 -7.37 3.77
N THR A 91 6.40 -7.74 2.50
CA THR A 91 6.20 -9.14 2.09
C THR A 91 7.41 -9.75 1.41
N ALA A 92 8.39 -8.95 0.95
CA ALA A 92 9.57 -9.46 0.25
C ALA A 92 10.54 -10.24 1.16
N SER A 93 10.33 -10.25 2.49
CA SER A 93 11.16 -11.00 3.45
C SER A 93 10.57 -12.35 3.86
N GLU A 94 9.56 -12.88 3.16
CA GLU A 94 9.32 -14.32 3.21
C GLU A 94 10.53 -15.00 2.56
N GLN A 95 11.60 -15.22 3.35
CA GLN A 95 12.55 -16.25 2.98
C GLN A 95 11.75 -17.53 2.77
N PRO A 96 11.98 -18.27 1.67
CA PRO A 96 11.30 -19.54 1.48
C PRO A 96 11.52 -20.39 2.72
N VAL A 97 10.42 -20.83 3.34
CA VAL A 97 10.45 -21.76 4.47
C VAL A 97 11.25 -22.98 4.01
N GLY A 98 12.36 -23.29 4.68
CA GLY A 98 13.27 -24.37 4.33
C GLY A 98 14.55 -23.95 3.58
N LEU A 99 14.81 -22.66 3.34
CA LEU A 99 16.10 -22.22 2.77
C LEU A 99 17.27 -22.51 3.71
N GLU A 100 17.07 -22.30 5.02
CA GLU A 100 18.08 -22.59 6.05
C GLU A 100 18.36 -24.10 6.14
N ASP A 101 17.33 -24.94 6.11
CA ASP A 101 17.46 -26.40 6.08
C ASP A 101 18.14 -26.87 4.79
N PHE A 102 17.75 -26.32 3.63
CA PHE A 102 18.38 -26.60 2.33
C PHE A 102 19.86 -26.22 2.32
N MET A 103 20.23 -25.05 2.85
CA MET A 103 21.63 -24.60 2.91
C MET A 103 22.48 -25.48 3.83
N LYS A 104 21.91 -25.93 4.95
CA LYS A 104 22.54 -26.91 5.85
C LYS A 104 22.72 -28.27 5.21
N GLU A 105 21.69 -28.79 4.53
CA GLU A 105 21.73 -30.09 3.87
C GLU A 105 22.73 -30.13 2.70
N ASN A 106 22.96 -28.99 2.03
CA ASN A 106 23.85 -28.89 0.88
C ASN A 106 25.24 -28.30 1.19
N GLY A 107 25.56 -28.04 2.46
CA GLY A 107 26.89 -27.55 2.86
C GLY A 107 27.25 -26.16 2.32
N LEU A 108 26.26 -25.30 2.11
CA LEU A 108 26.40 -23.94 1.58
C LEU A 108 26.40 -22.86 2.67
N GLY A 109 26.68 -23.23 3.93
CA GLY A 109 26.61 -22.37 5.12
C GLY A 109 27.97 -22.10 5.76
#